data_AF-A0A7C7LXP8-F1
#
_entry.id   AF-A0A7C7LXP8-F1
#
_cell.length_a   1.000
_cell.length_b   1.000
_cell.length_c   1.000
_cell.angle_alpha   90.00
_cell.angle_beta   90.00
_cell.angle_gamma   90.00
#
_symmetry.space_group_name_H-M   'P 1'
#
loop_
_entity.id
_entity.type
_entity.pdbx_description
1 polymer ?
#
loop_
_entity_poly.entity_id
_entity_poly.type
_entity_poly.pdbx_seq_one_letter_code
_entity_poly.pdbx_strand_id
1 'polypeptide(L)'
;MTHCHSVIADWKSPLSYQHPIRLMLTDIEVPVIGFIDLHYPSEVRELKSSARPRWDIVEDHAFQVVAYAMAIRQETGEWPKAVVDYITPQGMKSYRVVERNRWVQEVVDTAGQIRELLASCESREALCSKVRPDFSRWIWRYRPNAKQFALKHFIDGNG
;
A
#
# COMPACT_ATOMS: atom_id res chain seq x y z
N MET A 1 -7.56 10.79 36.59
CA MET A 1 -6.76 11.22 35.42
C MET A 1 -5.92 10.03 34.97
N THR A 2 -6.33 9.37 33.90
CA THR A 2 -5.61 8.23 33.34
C THR A 2 -4.32 8.75 32.73
N HIS A 3 -3.17 8.40 33.31
CA HIS A 3 -1.87 8.73 32.73
C HIS A 3 -1.71 7.93 31.43
N CYS A 4 -1.76 8.62 30.30
CA CYS A 4 -1.34 8.06 29.03
C CYS A 4 0.17 7.91 29.06
N HIS A 5 0.67 6.69 29.18
CA HIS A 5 2.09 6.41 29.02
C HIS A 5 2.44 6.53 27.53
N SER A 6 3.47 7.32 27.20
CA SER A 6 4.06 7.29 25.87
C SER A 6 4.65 5.89 25.65
N VAL A 7 4.09 5.15 24.68
CA VAL A 7 4.65 3.87 24.22
C VAL A 7 6.03 4.08 23.57
N ILE A 8 6.41 5.33 23.28
CA ILE A 8 7.59 5.73 22.49
C ILE A 8 8.81 6.09 23.39
N ALA A 9 8.69 6.02 24.72
CA ALA A 9 9.72 6.58 25.62
C ALA A 9 11.16 6.04 25.42
N ASP A 10 11.33 4.86 24.81
CA ASP A 10 12.64 4.23 24.58
C ASP A 10 13.13 4.26 23.11
N TRP A 11 12.34 4.80 22.17
CA TRP A 11 12.79 4.93 20.78
C TRP A 11 13.45 6.29 20.57
N LYS A 12 14.57 6.31 19.82
CA LYS A 12 15.10 7.57 19.31
C LYS A 12 14.00 8.25 18.49
N SER A 13 14.01 9.59 18.45
CA SER A 13 13.08 10.30 17.57
C SER A 13 13.34 9.93 16.09
N PRO A 14 12.31 9.78 15.26
CA PRO A 14 12.50 9.62 13.82
C PRO A 14 13.16 10.87 13.23
N LEU A 15 13.87 10.71 12.12
CA LEU A 15 14.38 11.83 11.32
C LEU A 15 13.24 12.68 10.78
N SER A 16 12.13 12.03 10.40
CA SER A 16 10.91 12.71 9.96
C SER A 16 9.68 11.84 10.17
N TYR A 17 8.54 12.53 10.33
CA TYR A 17 7.19 11.97 10.34
C TYR A 17 6.51 12.31 9.02
N GLN A 18 5.78 11.36 8.41
CA GLN A 18 5.13 11.52 7.11
C GLN A 18 6.12 11.99 6.03
N HIS A 19 7.23 11.26 5.91
CA HIS A 19 8.28 11.59 4.95
C HIS A 19 7.79 11.34 3.52
N PRO A 20 7.72 12.35 2.65
CA PRO A 20 7.29 12.15 1.27
C PRO A 20 8.35 11.37 0.49
N ILE A 21 7.92 10.44 -0.34
CA ILE A 21 8.80 9.69 -1.24
C ILE A 21 8.40 9.86 -2.71
N ARG A 22 9.39 9.75 -3.58
CA ARG A 22 9.21 9.68 -5.03
C ARG A 22 10.04 8.52 -5.58
N LEU A 23 9.39 7.39 -5.86
CA LEU A 23 10.05 6.23 -6.45
C LEU A 23 9.91 6.27 -7.97
N MET A 24 11.03 6.50 -8.65
CA MET A 24 11.12 6.37 -10.11
C MET A 24 11.38 4.90 -10.47
N LEU A 25 10.54 4.32 -11.30
CA LEU A 25 10.71 2.96 -11.83
C LEU A 25 11.10 3.03 -13.31
N THR A 26 11.94 2.11 -13.76
CA THR A 26 12.31 2.00 -15.18
C THR A 26 11.05 1.77 -16.03
N ASP A 27 10.97 2.44 -17.19
CA ASP A 27 9.86 2.36 -18.14
C ASP A 27 8.48 2.79 -17.60
N ILE A 28 8.44 3.48 -16.46
CA ILE A 28 7.26 4.12 -15.91
C ILE A 28 7.46 5.63 -15.90
N GLU A 29 6.60 6.36 -16.63
CA GLU A 29 6.75 7.79 -16.90
C GLU A 29 6.44 8.66 -15.67
N VAL A 30 5.66 8.14 -14.72
CA VAL A 30 5.18 8.86 -13.54
C VAL A 30 5.74 8.20 -12.27
N PRO A 31 6.32 8.95 -11.32
CA PRO A 31 6.79 8.37 -10.07
C PRO A 31 5.66 7.78 -9.24
N VAL A 32 5.97 6.71 -8.52
CA VAL A 32 5.14 6.27 -7.39
C VAL A 32 5.36 7.24 -6.24
N ILE A 33 4.29 7.88 -5.79
CA ILE A 33 4.30 8.86 -4.69
C ILE A 33 3.71 8.21 -3.44
N GLY A 34 4.31 8.47 -2.29
CA GLY A 34 3.83 7.98 -1.00
C GLY A 34 4.40 8.77 0.17
N PHE A 35 4.01 8.37 1.38
CA PHE A 35 4.46 8.96 2.63
C PHE A 35 4.83 7.85 3.60
N ILE A 36 6.06 7.89 4.12
CA ILE A 36 6.53 6.98 5.17
C ILE A 36 6.06 7.53 6.51
N ASP A 37 5.36 6.74 7.31
CA ASP A 37 4.90 7.21 8.63
C ASP A 37 6.07 7.68 9.50
N LEU A 38 7.07 6.82 9.71
CA LEU A 38 8.29 7.16 10.47
C LEU A 38 9.56 6.79 9.68
N HIS A 39 10.38 7.80 9.40
CA HIS A 39 11.68 7.60 8.74
C HIS A 39 12.84 7.72 9.73
N TYR A 40 13.68 6.69 9.79
CA TYR A 40 14.89 6.61 10.63
C TYR A 40 16.13 6.45 9.75
N PRO A 41 17.35 6.71 10.27
CA PRO A 41 18.59 6.66 9.46
C PRO A 41 18.85 5.30 8.78
N SER A 42 18.31 4.21 9.31
CA SER A 42 18.52 2.86 8.76
C SER A 42 17.22 2.07 8.58
N GLU A 43 16.06 2.70 8.82
CA GLU A 43 14.78 2.02 8.83
C GLU A 43 13.68 2.93 8.29
N VAL A 44 12.76 2.35 7.52
CA VAL A 44 11.49 2.95 7.16
C VAL A 44 10.39 2.16 7.86
N ARG A 45 9.47 2.86 8.54
CA ARG A 45 8.45 2.21 9.36
C ARG A 45 7.06 2.65 8.96
N GLU A 46 6.16 1.68 8.83
CA GLU A 46 4.75 1.84 8.55
C GLU A 46 3.93 1.49 9.80
N LEU A 47 3.01 2.36 10.22
CA LEU A 47 2.16 2.16 11.40
C LEU A 47 0.80 1.59 10.98
N LYS A 48 0.35 0.54 11.66
CA LYS A 48 -0.96 -0.08 11.39
C LYS A 48 -1.71 -0.34 12.68
N SER A 49 -2.91 0.23 12.77
CA SER A 49 -3.83 -0.05 13.88
C SER A 49 -4.64 -1.30 13.61
N SER A 50 -4.77 -2.19 14.60
CA SER A 50 -5.58 -3.39 14.49
C SER A 50 -6.24 -3.78 15.82
N ALA A 51 -7.43 -4.37 15.75
CA ALA A 51 -8.17 -4.80 16.93
C ALA A 51 -7.57 -6.05 17.60
N ARG A 52 -6.83 -6.87 16.84
CA ARG A 52 -6.20 -8.11 17.31
C ARG A 52 -4.72 -8.11 16.94
N PRO A 53 -3.84 -8.66 17.79
CA PRO A 53 -2.43 -8.84 17.45
C PRO A 53 -2.25 -9.60 16.14
N ARG A 54 -1.33 -9.12 15.32
CA ARG A 54 -0.82 -9.85 14.16
C ARG A 54 0.33 -10.75 14.59
N TRP A 55 0.42 -11.92 13.97
CA TRP A 55 1.52 -12.88 14.16
C TRP A 55 2.63 -12.72 13.12
N ASP A 56 2.30 -12.11 11.97
CA ASP A 56 3.20 -11.87 10.85
C ASP A 56 2.76 -10.62 10.08
N ILE A 57 3.61 -10.16 9.16
CA ILE A 57 3.34 -9.07 8.25
C ILE A 57 2.27 -9.51 7.23
N VAL A 58 1.25 -8.68 7.05
CA VAL A 58 0.26 -8.82 5.97
C VAL A 58 0.92 -8.45 4.64
N GLU A 59 0.68 -9.24 3.60
CA GLU A 59 1.30 -9.10 2.28
C GLU A 59 1.24 -7.66 1.73
N ASP A 60 0.06 -7.03 1.73
CA ASP A 60 -0.12 -5.63 1.28
C ASP A 60 0.75 -4.64 2.06
N HIS A 61 0.98 -4.90 3.35
CA HIS A 61 1.82 -4.04 4.18
C HIS A 61 3.31 -4.25 3.88
N ALA A 62 3.72 -5.49 3.57
CA ALA A 62 5.07 -5.80 3.11
C ALA A 62 5.35 -5.12 1.77
N PHE A 63 4.42 -5.23 0.81
CA PHE A 63 4.46 -4.52 -0.46
C PHE A 63 4.65 -3.01 -0.26
N GLN A 64 3.80 -2.39 0.56
CA GLN A 64 3.83 -0.96 0.84
C GLN A 64 5.18 -0.51 1.44
N VAL A 65 5.64 -1.17 2.51
CA VAL A 65 6.86 -0.76 3.20
C VAL A 65 8.13 -1.03 2.38
N VAL A 66 8.12 -2.05 1.51
CA VAL A 66 9.22 -2.29 0.57
C VAL A 66 9.29 -1.22 -0.51
N ALA A 67 8.15 -0.73 -1.02
CA ALA A 67 8.13 0.40 -1.95
C ALA A 67 8.79 1.66 -1.34
N TYR A 68 8.54 1.91 -0.05
CA TYR A 68 9.24 2.98 0.68
C TYR A 68 10.75 2.75 0.78
N ALA A 69 11.17 1.52 1.10
CA ALA A 69 12.59 1.18 1.16
C ALA A 69 13.28 1.32 -0.20
N MET A 70 12.58 1.01 -1.30
CA MET A 70 13.07 1.23 -2.66
C MET A 70 13.29 2.73 -2.94
N ALA A 71 12.36 3.59 -2.53
CA ALA A 71 12.48 5.03 -2.72
C ALA A 71 13.68 5.60 -1.96
N ILE A 72 13.83 5.25 -0.67
CA ILE A 72 14.97 5.70 0.13
C ILE A 72 16.29 5.16 -0.42
N ARG A 73 16.32 3.92 -0.95
CA ARG A 73 17.51 3.42 -1.65
C ARG A 73 17.84 4.24 -2.89
N GLN A 74 16.84 4.61 -3.69
CA GLN A 74 17.07 5.44 -4.86
C GLN A 74 17.63 6.82 -4.49
N GLU A 75 17.20 7.38 -3.37
CA GLU A 75 17.67 8.67 -2.87
C GLU A 75 19.06 8.62 -2.21
N THR A 76 19.35 7.56 -1.45
CA THR A 76 20.53 7.51 -0.57
C THR A 76 21.59 6.49 -0.99
N GLY A 77 21.25 5.57 -1.90
CA GLY A 77 22.06 4.41 -2.26
C GLY A 77 21.96 3.23 -1.29
N GLU A 78 21.47 3.46 -0.07
CA GLU A 78 21.44 2.47 1.00
C GLU A 78 20.08 1.78 1.12
N TRP A 79 20.09 0.51 1.50
CA TRP A 79 18.87 -0.25 1.73
C TRP A 79 18.43 -0.14 3.19
N PRO A 80 17.42 0.66 3.53
CA PRO A 80 16.90 0.66 4.89
C PRO A 80 16.19 -0.66 5.20
N LYS A 81 16.04 -0.95 6.49
CA LYS A 81 15.15 -2.00 6.95
C LYS A 81 13.71 -1.54 6.76
N ALA A 82 12.88 -2.41 6.18
CA ALA A 82 11.46 -2.15 6.00
C ALA A 82 10.68 -2.80 7.16
N VAL A 83 10.02 -1.98 7.99
CA VAL A 83 9.40 -2.41 9.25
C VAL A 83 7.93 -2.02 9.31
N VAL A 84 7.08 -2.93 9.78
CA VAL A 84 5.66 -2.65 10.04
C VAL A 84 5.41 -2.75 11.55
N ASP A 85 4.82 -1.70 12.11
CA ASP A 85 4.44 -1.60 13.51
C ASP A 85 2.93 -1.79 13.64
N TYR A 86 2.51 -2.93 14.21
CA TYR A 86 1.11 -3.18 14.53
C TYR A 86 0.78 -2.71 15.93
N ILE A 87 -0.07 -1.70 16.02
CA ILE A 87 -0.56 -1.13 17.27
C ILE A 87 -1.93 -1.73 17.56
N THR A 88 -2.09 -2.23 18.79
CA THR A 88 -3.32 -2.85 19.29
C THR A 88 -3.65 -2.30 20.68
N PRO A 89 -4.89 -2.47 21.17
CA PRO A 89 -5.23 -2.12 22.55
C PRO A 89 -4.35 -2.83 23.59
N GLN A 90 -3.76 -3.98 23.25
CA GLN A 90 -2.89 -4.77 24.14
C GLN A 90 -1.41 -4.36 24.05
N GLY A 91 -1.04 -3.45 23.15
CA GLY A 91 0.34 -3.01 22.93
C GLY A 91 0.75 -3.06 21.46
N MET A 92 2.05 -2.92 21.23
CA MET A 92 2.65 -2.83 19.89
C MET A 92 3.53 -4.05 19.59
N LYS A 93 3.51 -4.51 18.34
CA LYS A 93 4.50 -5.47 17.81
C LYS A 93 5.06 -4.97 16.48
N SER A 94 6.37 -5.06 16.34
CA SER A 94 7.10 -4.65 15.14
C SER A 94 7.63 -5.87 14.39
N TYR A 95 7.50 -5.86 13.06
CA TYR A 95 7.99 -6.93 12.20
C TYR A 95 8.81 -6.34 11.06
N ARG A 96 9.93 -6.98 10.73
CA ARG A 96 10.82 -6.56 9.64
C ARG A 96 10.66 -7.49 8.45
N VAL A 97 10.53 -6.93 7.25
CA VAL A 97 10.65 -7.70 6.01
C VAL A 97 12.10 -8.16 5.84
N VAL A 98 12.33 -9.48 5.83
CA VAL A 98 13.67 -10.07 5.65
C VAL A 98 13.96 -10.31 4.16
N GLU A 99 13.10 -11.08 3.50
CA GLU A 99 13.21 -11.39 2.08
C GLU A 99 12.45 -10.36 1.25
N ARG A 100 13.19 -9.39 0.70
CA ARG A 100 12.60 -8.23 0.00
C ARG A 100 12.45 -8.41 -1.51
N ASN A 101 13.20 -9.34 -2.13
CA ASN A 101 13.31 -9.43 -3.58
C ASN A 101 11.98 -9.72 -4.27
N ARG A 102 11.16 -10.60 -3.69
CA ARG A 102 9.78 -10.86 -4.14
C ARG A 102 8.99 -9.55 -4.23
N TRP A 103 8.98 -8.78 -3.15
CA TRP A 103 8.19 -7.54 -3.05
C TRP A 103 8.71 -6.44 -3.98
N VAL A 104 10.03 -6.36 -4.17
CA VAL A 104 10.62 -5.43 -5.15
C VAL A 104 10.12 -5.77 -6.56
N GLN A 105 10.13 -7.04 -6.93
CA GLN A 105 9.61 -7.48 -8.22
C GLN A 105 8.12 -7.17 -8.34
N GLU A 106 7.34 -7.46 -7.29
CA GLU A 106 5.90 -7.21 -7.27
C GLU A 106 5.55 -5.73 -7.43
N VAL A 107 6.32 -4.81 -6.82
CA VAL A 107 6.15 -3.36 -7.00
C VAL A 107 6.38 -2.95 -8.46
N VAL A 108 7.45 -3.47 -9.09
CA VAL A 108 7.78 -3.18 -10.49
C VAL A 108 6.71 -3.76 -11.43
N ASP A 109 6.35 -5.02 -11.24
CA ASP A 109 5.36 -5.72 -12.06
C ASP A 109 3.99 -5.05 -11.97
N THR A 110 3.57 -4.66 -10.75
CA THR A 110 2.29 -3.97 -10.53
C THR A 110 2.28 -2.63 -11.25
N ALA A 111 3.37 -1.84 -11.16
CA ALA A 111 3.47 -0.57 -11.86
C ALA A 111 3.43 -0.78 -13.39
N GLY A 112 4.14 -1.79 -13.90
CA GLY A 112 4.12 -2.17 -15.31
C GLY A 112 2.73 -2.56 -15.80
N GLN A 113 2.02 -3.42 -15.07
CA GLN A 113 0.67 -3.86 -15.42
C GLN A 113 -0.34 -2.71 -15.40
N ILE A 114 -0.24 -1.80 -14.42
CA ILE A 114 -1.07 -0.60 -14.39
C ILE A 114 -0.79 0.26 -15.64
N ARG A 115 0.48 0.48 -15.97
CA ARG A 115 0.89 1.26 -17.14
C ARG A 115 0.41 0.64 -18.45
N GLU A 116 0.55 -0.68 -18.62
CA GLU A 116 0.02 -1.41 -19.78
C GLU A 116 -1.51 -1.31 -19.90
N LEU A 117 -2.22 -1.47 -18.77
CA LEU A 117 -3.67 -1.32 -18.74
C LEU A 117 -4.08 0.08 -19.21
N LEU A 118 -3.44 1.13 -18.68
CA LEU A 118 -3.69 2.51 -19.04
C LEU A 118 -3.35 2.78 -20.52
N ALA A 119 -2.20 2.33 -21.00
CA ALA A 119 -1.78 2.50 -22.39
C ALA A 119 -2.70 1.78 -23.40
N SER A 120 -3.33 0.68 -22.98
CA SER A 120 -4.28 -0.08 -23.82
C SER A 120 -5.66 0.57 -23.95
N CYS A 121 -5.89 1.71 -23.30
CA CYS A 121 -7.18 2.38 -23.25
C CYS A 121 -7.08 3.81 -23.77
N GLU A 122 -7.76 4.11 -24.88
CA GLU A 122 -7.73 5.43 -25.51
C GLU A 122 -8.56 6.49 -24.76
N SER A 123 -9.43 6.06 -23.84
CA SER A 123 -10.26 6.96 -23.04
C SER A 123 -10.54 6.42 -21.64
N ARG A 124 -11.02 7.30 -20.76
CA ARG A 124 -11.50 6.95 -19.42
C ARG A 124 -12.62 5.93 -19.48
N GLU A 125 -13.53 6.06 -20.45
CA GLU A 125 -14.67 5.15 -20.64
C GLU A 125 -14.19 3.76 -21.05
N ALA A 126 -13.21 3.68 -21.96
CA ALA A 126 -12.60 2.42 -22.37
C ALA A 126 -11.93 1.72 -21.18
N LEU A 127 -11.16 2.46 -20.36
CA LEU A 127 -10.55 1.92 -19.14
C LEU A 127 -11.62 1.44 -18.14
N CYS A 128 -12.62 2.27 -17.88
CA CYS A 128 -13.72 1.93 -16.99
C CYS A 128 -14.44 0.66 -17.45
N SER A 129 -14.61 0.45 -18.77
CA SER A 129 -15.23 -0.76 -19.31
C SER A 129 -14.45 -2.04 -19.03
N LYS A 130 -13.11 -1.97 -18.95
CA LYS A 130 -12.24 -3.12 -18.64
C LYS A 130 -12.24 -3.50 -17.16
N VAL A 131 -12.44 -2.52 -16.27
CA VAL A 131 -12.40 -2.72 -14.81
C VAL A 131 -13.79 -2.98 -14.24
N ARG A 132 -14.84 -2.41 -14.84
CA ARG A 132 -16.22 -2.58 -14.38
C ARG A 132 -16.74 -3.99 -14.68
N PRO A 133 -17.60 -4.54 -13.81
CA PRO A 133 -18.25 -5.80 -14.12
C PRO A 133 -19.15 -5.68 -15.36
N ASP A 134 -19.02 -6.64 -16.29
CA ASP A 134 -19.90 -6.73 -17.45
C ASP A 134 -21.29 -7.25 -17.03
N PHE A 135 -22.22 -6.31 -16.82
CA PHE A 135 -23.58 -6.60 -16.37
C PHE A 135 -24.48 -7.27 -17.43
N SER A 136 -24.00 -7.43 -18.67
CA SER A 136 -24.71 -8.18 -19.71
C SER A 136 -24.58 -9.69 -19.54
N ARG A 137 -23.57 -10.17 -18.79
CA ARG A 137 -23.34 -11.60 -18.57
C ARG A 137 -24.49 -12.28 -17.84
N TRP A 138 -24.79 -13.51 -18.26
CA TRP A 138 -25.87 -14.32 -17.72
C TRP A 138 -25.75 -14.57 -16.21
N ILE A 139 -24.52 -14.61 -15.67
CA ILE A 139 -24.25 -14.88 -14.25
C ILE A 139 -25.00 -13.92 -13.30
N TRP A 140 -25.24 -12.69 -13.75
CA TRP A 140 -25.95 -11.68 -12.97
C TRP A 140 -27.43 -11.99 -12.77
N ARG A 141 -28.04 -12.82 -13.63
CA ARG A 141 -29.42 -13.31 -13.45
C ARG A 141 -29.55 -14.16 -12.19
N TYR A 142 -28.47 -14.84 -11.79
CA TYR A 142 -28.41 -15.70 -10.60
C TYR A 142 -27.85 -14.99 -9.37
N ARG A 143 -27.47 -13.72 -9.49
CA ARG A 143 -26.89 -12.90 -8.42
C ARG A 143 -27.55 -11.50 -8.37
N PRO A 144 -28.89 -11.41 -8.27
CA PRO A 144 -29.60 -10.13 -8.41
C PRO A 144 -29.20 -9.09 -7.36
N ASN A 145 -29.01 -9.50 -6.09
CA ASN A 145 -28.60 -8.59 -5.02
C ASN A 145 -27.17 -8.05 -5.23
N ALA A 146 -26.23 -8.90 -5.65
CA ALA A 146 -24.87 -8.48 -5.97
C ALA A 146 -24.84 -7.58 -7.22
N LYS A 147 -25.68 -7.88 -8.22
CA LYS A 147 -25.86 -7.03 -9.39
C LYS A 147 -26.33 -5.64 -8.99
N GLN A 148 -27.37 -5.54 -8.17
CA GLN A 148 -27.94 -4.27 -7.73
C GLN A 148 -26.93 -3.45 -6.91
N PHE A 149 -26.18 -4.11 -6.01
CA PHE A 149 -25.12 -3.47 -5.24
C PHE A 149 -24.01 -2.90 -6.15
N ALA A 150 -23.56 -3.69 -7.12
CA ALA A 150 -22.51 -3.29 -8.05
C ALA A 150 -22.99 -2.20 -9.02
N LEU A 151 -24.23 -2.26 -9.52
CA LEU A 151 -24.82 -1.18 -10.33
C LEU A 151 -24.83 0.15 -9.57
N LYS A 152 -25.25 0.13 -8.29
CA LYS A 152 -25.25 1.32 -7.44
C LYS A 152 -23.85 1.92 -7.24
N HIS A 153 -22.82 1.08 -7.13
CA HIS A 153 -21.43 1.54 -6.96
C HIS A 153 -20.80 2.03 -8.26
N PHE A 154 -21.01 1.31 -9.38
CA PHE A 154 -20.28 1.58 -10.63
C PHE A 154 -21.01 2.53 -11.60
N ILE A 155 -22.32 2.72 -11.47
CA ILE A 155 -23.12 3.56 -12.36
C ILE A 155 -23.57 4.85 -11.67
N ASP A 156 -24.05 4.78 -10.43
CA ASP A 156 -24.67 5.93 -9.76
C ASP A 156 -23.66 6.89 -9.10
N GLY A 157 -22.35 6.60 -9.16
CA GLY A 157 -21.28 7.52 -8.76
C GLY A 157 -21.17 7.83 -7.27
N ASN A 158 -21.86 7.10 -6.39
CA ASN A 158 -21.79 7.27 -4.93
C ASN A 158 -20.72 6.37 -4.30
N GLY A 159 -19.49 6.42 -4.82
CA GLY A 159 -18.31 5.77 -4.26
C GLY A 159 -17.20 6.78 -4.04
#